data_AF-A0A424W5J6-F1
#
_entry.id   AF-A0A424W5J6-F1
#
_cell.length_a   1.000
_cell.length_b   1.000
_cell.length_c   1.000
_cell.angle_alpha   90.00
_cell.angle_beta   90.00
_cell.angle_gamma   90.00
#
_symmetry.space_group_name_H-M   'P 1'
#
loop_
_entity.id
_entity.type
_entity.pdbx_description
1 polymer ?
#
loop_
_entity_poly.entity_id
_entity_poly.type
_entity_poly.pdbx_seq_one_letter_code
_entity_poly.pdbx_strand_id
1 'polypeptide(L)'
;MLERSYLSNRYTVSDPDARLRREDNLMAFETANGEIQKIPQGIVIRVDAIQRLQTGAKKVALFAHAVRENGEPLGWTSTKNFEGSFINETLDLLKPGAGSGKFGPNAAWSRGAYIGQIDLVEIVDSTTEIERLSIATVTPYLEMVGKAKSSGVNLTINSGFRSYPEQKMLWDGYVKRLPGFNLAAKPGNSNHQNGIAIDIAVAGADGNEVYEWLKQNAPRFGFVRTVSGEPWHWEHDPTRAQQAVQNGTYKIPSVTG
;
A
#
# COMPACT_ATOMS: atom_id res chain seq x y z
N MET A 1 11.68 11.85 -3.99
CA MET A 1 11.48 11.82 -2.52
C MET A 1 10.49 10.69 -2.28
N LEU A 2 10.91 9.60 -1.65
CA LEU A 2 10.14 8.34 -1.58
C LEU A 2 8.96 8.42 -0.60
N GLU A 3 9.08 9.28 0.41
CA GLU A 3 8.03 9.63 1.35
C GLU A 3 7.18 10.80 0.82
N ARG A 4 5.93 10.86 1.29
CA ARG A 4 4.99 11.95 1.04
C ARG A 4 4.82 12.27 -0.44
N SER A 5 4.63 11.25 -1.27
CA SER A 5 4.39 11.44 -2.71
C SER A 5 3.24 12.42 -2.98
N TYR A 6 2.25 12.45 -2.08
CA TYR A 6 1.09 13.33 -2.16
C TYR A 6 1.41 14.83 -2.25
N LEU A 7 2.54 15.28 -1.69
CA LEU A 7 2.97 16.69 -1.74
C LEU A 7 3.30 17.16 -3.16
N SER A 8 3.71 16.21 -4.00
CA SER A 8 4.11 16.42 -5.39
C SER A 8 3.04 16.00 -6.39
N ASN A 9 1.97 15.36 -5.96
CA ASN A 9 0.92 14.88 -6.85
C ASN A 9 -0.23 15.88 -6.98
N ARG A 10 -0.95 15.75 -8.09
CA ARG A 10 -2.11 16.57 -8.45
C ARG A 10 -3.30 15.64 -8.50
N TYR A 11 -4.43 16.09 -7.96
CA TYR A 11 -5.62 15.25 -7.82
C TYR A 11 -6.82 15.93 -8.46
N THR A 12 -7.56 15.18 -9.25
CA THR A 12 -8.89 15.58 -9.68
C THR A 12 -9.88 15.23 -8.57
N VAL A 13 -10.73 16.18 -8.17
CA VAL A 13 -11.86 15.88 -7.28
C VAL A 13 -12.91 15.12 -8.06
N SER A 14 -13.06 13.82 -7.80
CA SER A 14 -13.96 12.94 -8.54
C SER A 14 -15.33 12.79 -7.90
N ASP A 15 -15.45 13.01 -6.59
CA ASP A 15 -16.72 12.87 -5.87
C ASP A 15 -17.56 14.17 -5.95
N PRO A 16 -18.80 14.14 -6.49
CA PRO A 16 -19.70 15.30 -6.49
C PRO A 16 -20.14 15.74 -5.09
N ASP A 17 -19.97 14.88 -4.08
CA ASP A 17 -20.26 15.13 -2.68
C ASP A 17 -18.96 15.26 -1.85
N ALA A 18 -17.92 15.87 -2.43
CA ALA A 18 -16.65 16.14 -1.76
C ALA A 18 -16.77 17.18 -0.63
N ARG A 19 -17.39 16.78 0.49
CA ARG A 19 -17.68 17.64 1.64
C ARG A 19 -16.41 18.09 2.36
N LEU A 20 -16.38 19.36 2.74
CA LEU A 20 -15.35 19.93 3.59
C LEU A 20 -15.57 19.52 5.05
N ARG A 21 -14.46 19.38 5.77
CA ARG A 21 -14.38 18.95 7.17
C ARG A 21 -13.81 20.06 8.02
N ARG A 22 -14.27 20.12 9.27
CA ARG A 22 -13.74 21.08 10.22
C ARG A 22 -12.31 20.72 10.61
N GLU A 23 -11.43 21.72 10.59
CA GLU A 23 -10.03 21.54 10.97
C GLU A 23 -9.86 21.07 12.43
N ASP A 24 -10.72 21.53 13.34
CA ASP A 24 -10.73 21.12 14.74
C ASP A 24 -11.45 19.78 14.99
N ASN A 25 -12.23 19.30 14.02
CA ASN A 25 -13.00 18.06 14.12
C ASN A 25 -13.30 17.49 12.73
N LEU A 26 -12.42 16.62 12.24
CA LEU A 26 -12.55 16.00 10.91
C LEU A 26 -13.80 15.14 10.72
N MET A 27 -14.49 14.76 11.81
CA MET A 27 -15.77 14.06 11.72
C MET A 27 -16.95 15.00 11.48
N ALA A 28 -16.80 16.28 11.81
CA ALA A 28 -17.79 17.30 11.53
C ALA A 28 -17.58 17.93 10.15
N PHE A 29 -18.67 18.33 9.51
CA PHE A 29 -18.65 19.03 8.24
C PHE A 29 -18.48 20.54 8.45
N GLU A 30 -17.79 21.19 7.52
CA GLU A 30 -17.85 22.65 7.42
C GLU A 30 -19.21 23.08 6.89
N THR A 31 -19.77 24.12 7.50
CA THR A 31 -21.09 24.64 7.12
C THR A 31 -21.08 26.16 7.00
N ALA A 32 -21.73 26.69 5.98
CA ALA A 32 -22.02 28.12 5.87
C ALA A 32 -23.50 28.30 5.52
N ASN A 33 -24.18 29.24 6.19
CA ASN A 33 -25.62 29.50 6.01
C ASN A 33 -26.52 28.24 6.15
N GLY A 34 -26.10 27.28 7.00
CA GLY A 34 -26.83 26.03 7.22
C GLY A 34 -26.54 24.93 6.18
N GLU A 35 -25.69 25.19 5.18
CA GLU A 35 -25.35 24.23 4.13
C GLU A 35 -23.92 23.69 4.29
N ILE A 36 -23.75 22.38 4.06
CA ILE A 36 -22.44 21.72 4.05
C ILE A 36 -21.63 22.22 2.85
N GLN A 37 -20.43 22.73 3.13
CA GLN A 37 -19.51 23.21 2.12
C GLN A 37 -18.83 22.02 1.41
N LYS A 38 -18.54 22.18 0.12
CA LYS A 38 -17.95 21.13 -0.72
C LYS A 38 -16.88 21.71 -1.63
N ILE A 39 -15.93 20.87 -2.01
CA ILE A 39 -14.99 21.17 -3.09
C ILE A 39 -15.68 20.84 -4.43
N PRO A 40 -15.69 21.75 -5.43
CA PRO A 40 -16.28 21.47 -6.72
C PRO A 40 -15.67 20.23 -7.40
N GLN A 41 -16.51 19.35 -7.94
CA GLN A 41 -16.07 18.20 -8.74
C GLN A 41 -15.33 18.65 -10.01
N GLY A 42 -14.37 17.86 -10.46
CA GLY A 42 -13.66 18.04 -11.71
C GLY A 42 -12.51 19.04 -11.66
N ILE A 43 -12.33 19.76 -10.55
CA ILE A 43 -11.17 20.65 -10.40
C ILE A 43 -9.92 19.85 -10.04
N VAL A 44 -8.78 20.36 -10.49
CA VAL A 44 -7.46 19.86 -10.08
C VAL A 44 -7.00 20.61 -8.83
N ILE A 45 -6.55 19.87 -7.83
CA ILE A 45 -6.03 20.39 -6.56
C ILE A 45 -4.63 19.84 -6.28
N ARG A 46 -3.97 20.45 -5.29
CA ARG A 46 -2.81 19.89 -4.60
C ARG A 46 -3.19 19.55 -3.16
N VAL A 47 -2.40 18.68 -2.55
CA VAL A 47 -2.48 18.37 -1.11
C VAL A 47 -1.18 18.80 -0.46
N ASP A 48 -1.25 19.62 0.59
CA ASP A 48 -0.09 20.11 1.34
C ASP A 48 0.04 19.49 2.74
N ALA A 49 -1.03 18.90 3.26
CA ALA A 49 -1.04 18.19 4.53
C ALA A 49 -2.05 17.03 4.53
N ILE A 50 -1.80 16.04 5.40
CA ILE A 50 -2.73 14.96 5.71
C ILE A 50 -2.99 14.88 7.21
N GLN A 51 -4.17 14.38 7.57
CA GLN A 51 -4.50 13.99 8.94
C GLN A 51 -5.10 12.59 8.95
N ARG A 52 -4.76 11.86 10.01
CA ARG A 52 -5.18 10.47 10.26
C ARG A 52 -6.18 10.47 11.40
N LEU A 53 -7.30 9.79 11.21
CA LEU A 53 -8.28 9.61 12.28
C LEU A 53 -8.58 8.13 12.48
N GLN A 54 -8.39 7.63 13.70
CA GLN A 54 -8.81 6.28 14.05
C GLN A 54 -10.34 6.21 14.04
N THR A 55 -10.91 5.37 13.18
CA THR A 55 -12.38 5.23 13.00
C THR A 55 -12.91 3.86 13.43
N GLY A 56 -12.03 2.95 13.86
CA GLY A 56 -12.38 1.65 14.44
C GLY A 56 -11.14 0.96 15.00
N ALA A 57 -11.25 -0.29 15.46
CA ALA A 57 -10.12 -0.99 16.10
C ALA A 57 -8.85 -1.12 15.22
N LYS A 58 -9.01 -1.08 13.88
CA LYS A 58 -7.91 -1.17 12.90
C LYS A 58 -8.03 -0.17 11.74
N LYS A 59 -9.10 0.61 11.69
CA LYS A 59 -9.40 1.49 10.54
C LYS A 59 -8.91 2.90 10.79
N VAL A 60 -8.13 3.43 9.86
CA VAL A 60 -7.69 4.81 9.83
C VAL A 60 -8.37 5.49 8.65
N ALA A 61 -9.09 6.58 8.90
CA ALA A 61 -9.54 7.46 7.84
C ALA A 61 -8.47 8.50 7.54
N LEU A 62 -8.19 8.70 6.25
CA LEU A 62 -7.28 9.73 5.77
C LEU A 62 -8.06 10.95 5.28
N PHE A 63 -7.62 12.10 5.75
CA PHE A 63 -8.09 13.41 5.31
C PHE A 63 -6.91 14.18 4.74
N ALA A 64 -7.18 14.95 3.69
CA ALA A 64 -6.21 15.80 3.03
C ALA A 64 -6.65 17.25 3.18
N HIS A 65 -5.69 18.13 3.44
CA HIS A 65 -5.87 19.55 3.27
C HIS A 65 -5.69 19.88 1.79
N ALA A 66 -6.79 20.21 1.13
CA ALA A 66 -6.82 20.52 -0.29
C ALA A 66 -6.51 21.99 -0.50
N VAL A 67 -5.60 22.28 -1.44
CA VAL A 67 -5.27 23.63 -1.87
C VAL A 67 -5.37 23.75 -3.39
N ARG A 68 -5.71 24.94 -3.87
CA ARG A 68 -5.65 25.29 -5.30
C ARG A 68 -4.20 25.27 -5.79
N GLU A 69 -4.02 25.30 -7.12
CA GLU A 69 -2.67 25.33 -7.71
C GLU A 69 -1.85 26.56 -7.28
N ASN A 70 -2.51 27.70 -7.05
CA ASN A 70 -1.90 28.93 -6.53
C ASN A 70 -1.60 28.89 -5.02
N GLY A 71 -1.93 27.80 -4.32
CA GLY A 71 -1.72 27.64 -2.88
C GLY A 71 -2.87 28.13 -1.99
N GLU A 72 -3.95 28.66 -2.55
CA GLU A 72 -5.12 29.06 -1.75
C GLU A 72 -5.80 27.83 -1.13
N PRO A 73 -6.09 27.84 0.18
CA PRO A 73 -6.72 26.71 0.84
C PRO A 73 -8.17 26.54 0.39
N LEU A 74 -8.54 25.30 0.08
CA LEU A 74 -9.93 24.87 -0.10
C LEU A 74 -10.49 24.26 1.19
N GLY A 75 -9.62 23.65 2.01
CA GLY A 75 -9.94 23.08 3.32
C GLY A 75 -9.74 21.57 3.40
N TRP A 76 -10.10 20.99 4.54
CA TRP A 76 -9.94 19.56 4.80
C TRP A 76 -11.04 18.73 4.14
N THR A 77 -10.69 17.62 3.50
CA THR A 77 -11.67 16.69 2.90
C THR A 77 -11.16 15.24 2.97
N SER A 78 -12.04 14.26 2.74
CA SER A 78 -11.60 12.86 2.72
C SER A 78 -10.77 12.58 1.47
N THR A 79 -9.67 11.83 1.60
CA THR A 79 -8.85 11.44 0.44
C THR A 79 -9.61 10.58 -0.57
N LYS A 80 -10.73 9.96 -0.15
CA LYS A 80 -11.64 9.18 -1.01
C LYS A 80 -12.35 10.03 -2.05
N ASN A 81 -12.41 11.34 -1.87
CA ASN A 81 -13.07 12.27 -2.79
C ASN A 81 -12.25 12.52 -4.07
N PHE A 82 -11.00 12.05 -4.11
CA PHE A 82 -10.09 12.23 -5.22
C PHE A 82 -10.11 11.03 -6.16
N GLU A 83 -9.84 11.27 -7.42
CA GLU A 83 -9.60 10.20 -8.39
C GLU A 83 -8.48 9.28 -7.90
N GLY A 84 -8.74 7.98 -7.87
CA GLY A 84 -7.81 6.98 -7.33
C GLY A 84 -7.74 6.92 -5.80
N SER A 85 -8.51 7.74 -5.06
CA SER A 85 -8.71 7.66 -3.61
C SER A 85 -7.42 7.57 -2.78
N PHE A 86 -6.35 8.25 -3.21
CA PHE A 86 -5.01 8.21 -2.61
C PHE A 86 -4.30 6.84 -2.68
N ILE A 87 -4.84 5.85 -3.37
CA ILE A 87 -4.24 4.52 -3.48
C ILE A 87 -2.82 4.63 -4.09
N ASN A 88 -1.87 3.89 -3.51
CA ASN A 88 -0.44 3.92 -3.79
C ASN A 88 0.29 5.22 -3.40
N GLU A 89 -0.37 6.18 -2.77
CA GLU A 89 0.34 7.34 -2.22
C GLU A 89 1.18 6.93 -1.02
N THR A 90 2.45 7.36 -0.99
CA THR A 90 3.31 7.21 0.17
C THR A 90 3.07 8.32 1.18
N LEU A 91 3.05 7.95 2.45
CA LEU A 91 2.77 8.87 3.56
C LEU A 91 4.07 9.20 4.28
N ASP A 92 4.34 8.59 5.45
CA ASP A 92 5.55 8.88 6.23
C ASP A 92 6.58 7.74 6.17
N LEU A 93 7.84 8.10 6.36
CA LEU A 93 8.93 7.18 6.64
C LEU A 93 8.92 6.78 8.11
N LEU A 94 8.77 5.49 8.37
CA LEU A 94 8.81 4.88 9.68
C LEU A 94 10.21 4.32 9.93
N LYS A 95 11.02 5.10 10.63
CA LYS A 95 12.33 4.64 11.10
C LYS A 95 12.18 3.79 12.37
N PRO A 96 13.06 2.80 12.58
CA PRO A 96 13.12 2.06 13.84
C PRO A 96 13.35 3.02 15.02
N GLY A 97 12.53 2.93 16.06
CA GLY A 97 12.73 3.70 17.28
C GLY A 97 14.03 3.32 18.00
N ALA A 98 14.61 4.26 18.76
CA ALA A 98 15.79 3.98 19.58
C ALA A 98 15.51 2.80 20.55
N GLY A 99 16.41 1.81 20.58
CA GLY A 99 16.26 0.62 21.41
C GLY A 99 15.24 -0.41 20.91
N SER A 100 14.75 -0.30 19.66
CA SER A 100 13.81 -1.26 19.09
C SER A 100 14.33 -2.70 19.11
N GLY A 101 13.57 -3.60 19.72
CA GLY A 101 13.88 -5.01 19.81
C GLY A 101 13.31 -5.85 18.66
N LYS A 102 13.57 -7.16 18.70
CA LYS A 102 13.16 -8.14 17.67
C LYS A 102 11.65 -8.28 17.43
N PHE A 103 10.81 -7.71 18.29
CA PHE A 103 9.35 -7.71 18.14
C PHE A 103 8.77 -6.32 17.86
N GLY A 104 9.63 -5.34 17.57
CA GLY A 104 9.24 -3.99 17.20
C GLY A 104 8.55 -3.92 15.83
N PRO A 105 7.93 -2.78 15.50
CA PRO A 105 7.16 -2.58 14.27
C PRO A 105 8.01 -2.60 12.99
N ASN A 106 9.33 -2.46 13.10
CA ASN A 106 10.30 -2.47 12.00
C ASN A 106 11.18 -3.74 12.00
N ALA A 107 10.94 -4.68 12.91
CA ALA A 107 11.79 -5.85 13.08
C ALA A 107 11.58 -6.84 11.94
N ALA A 108 12.60 -7.01 11.11
CA ALA A 108 12.58 -7.93 10.00
C ALA A 108 12.99 -9.35 10.42
N TRP A 109 12.36 -10.35 9.81
CA TRP A 109 12.60 -11.76 10.07
C TRP A 109 12.69 -12.56 8.78
N SER A 110 13.58 -13.54 8.73
CA SER A 110 13.71 -14.47 7.63
C SER A 110 14.09 -15.85 8.15
N ARG A 111 13.37 -16.89 7.68
CA ARG A 111 13.63 -18.30 8.02
C ARG A 111 13.77 -18.57 9.53
N GLY A 112 12.92 -17.92 10.32
CA GLY A 112 12.88 -18.04 11.78
C GLY A 112 13.91 -17.19 12.54
N ALA A 113 14.81 -16.50 11.84
CA ALA A 113 15.81 -15.63 12.45
C ALA A 113 15.39 -14.16 12.36
N TYR A 114 15.65 -13.40 13.42
CA TYR A 114 15.60 -11.95 13.40
C TYR A 114 16.82 -11.42 12.63
N ILE A 115 16.58 -10.59 11.61
CA ILE A 115 17.64 -10.12 10.69
C ILE A 115 17.94 -8.62 10.83
N GLY A 116 17.33 -7.94 11.81
CA GLY A 116 17.58 -6.52 12.08
C GLY A 116 16.32 -5.67 11.96
N GLN A 117 16.48 -4.36 12.11
CA GLN A 117 15.42 -3.39 11.86
C GLN A 117 15.56 -2.87 10.42
N ILE A 118 14.44 -2.60 9.77
CA ILE A 118 14.42 -1.99 8.43
C ILE A 118 13.59 -0.70 8.43
N ASP A 119 13.99 0.25 7.60
CA ASP A 119 13.18 1.44 7.34
C ASP A 119 11.97 1.06 6.47
N LEU A 120 10.80 1.55 6.88
CA LEU A 120 9.53 1.28 6.21
C LEU A 120 8.90 2.59 5.74
N VAL A 121 8.23 2.56 4.59
CA VAL A 121 7.43 3.68 4.07
C VAL A 121 5.96 3.26 4.14
N GLU A 122 5.14 4.12 4.73
CA GLU A 122 3.68 3.95 4.71
C GLU A 122 3.15 4.19 3.29
N ILE A 123 2.21 3.35 2.86
CA ILE A 123 1.55 3.44 1.56
C ILE A 123 0.06 3.13 1.70
N VAL A 124 -0.79 3.80 0.94
CA VAL A 124 -2.23 3.55 0.94
C VAL A 124 -2.56 2.36 0.04
N ASP A 125 -3.27 1.38 0.59
CA ASP A 125 -3.64 0.13 -0.09
C ASP A 125 -4.92 0.26 -0.93
N SER A 126 -5.31 -0.83 -1.60
CA SER A 126 -6.52 -0.93 -2.43
C SER A 126 -7.83 -0.70 -1.66
N THR A 127 -7.80 -0.85 -0.34
CA THR A 127 -8.94 -0.67 0.56
C THR A 127 -8.93 0.67 1.29
N THR A 128 -7.98 1.56 0.95
CA THR A 128 -7.71 2.87 1.56
C THR A 128 -7.20 2.81 3.00
N GLU A 129 -6.69 1.65 3.42
CA GLU A 129 -5.96 1.44 4.67
C GLU A 129 -4.45 1.70 4.46
N ILE A 130 -3.70 1.80 5.55
CA ILE A 130 -2.26 2.08 5.52
C ILE A 130 -1.49 0.77 5.63
N GLU A 131 -0.76 0.45 4.58
CA GLU A 131 0.23 -0.61 4.52
C GLU A 131 1.65 -0.05 4.70
N ARG A 132 2.62 -0.94 4.85
CA ARG A 132 4.05 -0.56 4.97
C ARG A 132 4.88 -1.34 3.97
N LEU A 133 5.84 -0.70 3.33
CA LEU A 133 6.80 -1.36 2.45
C LEU A 133 8.22 -0.99 2.87
N SER A 134 9.18 -1.89 2.69
CA SER A 134 10.58 -1.51 2.86
C SER A 134 10.98 -0.49 1.78
N ILE A 135 11.96 0.37 2.07
CA ILE A 135 12.49 1.32 1.08
C ILE A 135 12.93 0.60 -0.21
N ALA A 136 13.54 -0.59 -0.06
CA ALA A 136 14.02 -1.40 -1.18
C ALA A 136 12.89 -1.93 -2.07
N THR A 137 11.67 -2.06 -1.54
CA THR A 137 10.51 -2.61 -2.26
C THR A 137 9.58 -1.53 -2.77
N VAL A 138 9.37 -0.43 -2.01
CA VAL A 138 8.43 0.64 -2.40
C VAL A 138 8.87 1.37 -3.67
N THR A 139 10.17 1.61 -3.85
CA THR A 139 10.70 2.30 -5.03
C THR A 139 10.37 1.55 -6.34
N PRO A 140 10.83 0.31 -6.53
CA PRO A 140 10.53 -0.46 -7.75
C PRO A 140 9.03 -0.76 -7.88
N TYR A 141 8.30 -0.87 -6.77
CA TYR A 141 6.85 -1.04 -6.80
C TYR A 141 6.15 0.18 -7.45
N LEU A 142 6.49 1.40 -7.04
CA LEU A 142 5.89 2.61 -7.59
C LEU A 142 6.29 2.85 -9.05
N GLU A 143 7.52 2.48 -9.45
CA GLU A 143 7.93 2.47 -10.86
C GLU A 143 7.08 1.50 -11.69
N MET A 144 6.83 0.31 -11.14
CA MET A 144 5.96 -0.69 -11.76
C MET A 144 4.51 -0.20 -11.87
N VAL A 145 3.97 0.43 -10.82
CA VAL A 145 2.64 1.07 -10.82
C VAL A 145 2.55 2.13 -11.91
N GLY A 146 3.54 3.01 -12.02
CA GLY A 146 3.58 4.05 -13.05
C GLY A 146 3.61 3.47 -14.47
N LYS A 147 4.40 2.41 -14.69
CA LYS A 147 4.45 1.73 -15.98
C LYS A 147 3.13 1.02 -16.32
N ALA A 148 2.52 0.35 -15.36
CA ALA A 148 1.23 -0.30 -15.54
C ALA A 148 0.15 0.72 -15.91
N LYS A 149 0.09 1.83 -15.17
CA LYS A 149 -0.86 2.92 -15.44
C LYS A 149 -0.70 3.49 -16.85
N SER A 150 0.55 3.67 -17.32
CA SER A 150 0.81 4.09 -18.71
C SER A 150 0.36 3.07 -19.78
N SER A 151 0.10 1.83 -19.37
CA SER A 151 -0.41 0.74 -20.21
C SER A 151 -1.92 0.51 -20.04
N GLY A 152 -2.62 1.38 -19.29
CA GLY A 152 -4.05 1.23 -18.98
C GLY A 152 -4.37 0.30 -17.81
N VAL A 153 -3.36 -0.26 -17.14
CA VAL A 153 -3.54 -1.25 -16.05
C VAL A 153 -3.35 -0.57 -14.70
N ASN A 154 -4.34 -0.68 -13.82
CA ASN A 154 -4.26 -0.15 -12.46
C ASN A 154 -3.75 -1.22 -11.48
N LEU A 155 -2.52 -1.05 -11.01
CA LEU A 155 -1.95 -1.88 -9.93
C LEU A 155 -2.21 -1.22 -8.59
N THR A 156 -2.65 -2.00 -7.61
CA THR A 156 -2.84 -1.54 -6.22
C THR A 156 -2.34 -2.61 -5.26
N ILE A 157 -1.75 -2.19 -4.14
CA ILE A 157 -1.28 -3.11 -3.09
C ILE A 157 -2.44 -3.54 -2.19
N ASN A 158 -2.43 -4.79 -1.74
CA ASN A 158 -3.33 -5.33 -0.72
C ASN A 158 -2.63 -5.55 0.62
N SER A 159 -1.35 -5.94 0.62
CA SER A 159 -0.61 -6.23 1.85
C SER A 159 0.89 -6.13 1.61
N GLY A 160 1.60 -5.51 2.56
CA GLY A 160 3.04 -5.27 2.49
C GLY A 160 3.82 -5.96 3.62
N PHE A 161 4.75 -5.23 4.22
CA PHE A 161 5.54 -5.65 5.37
C PHE A 161 4.64 -6.01 6.55
N ARG A 162 4.96 -7.14 7.18
CA ARG A 162 4.27 -7.62 8.37
C ARG A 162 5.26 -7.79 9.51
N SER A 163 5.00 -7.16 10.64
CA SER A 163 5.79 -7.35 11.85
C SER A 163 5.59 -8.74 12.45
N TYR A 164 6.48 -9.15 13.36
CA TYR A 164 6.34 -10.43 14.06
C TYR A 164 5.02 -10.56 14.84
N PRO A 165 4.57 -9.57 15.64
CA PRO A 165 3.28 -9.66 16.33
C PRO A 165 2.09 -9.84 15.37
N GLU A 166 2.10 -9.16 14.22
CA GLU A 166 1.03 -9.29 13.21
C GLU A 166 1.02 -10.69 12.59
N GLN A 167 2.18 -11.22 12.19
CA GLN A 167 2.26 -12.59 11.69
C GLN A 167 1.83 -13.60 12.77
N LYS A 168 2.16 -13.34 14.05
CA LYS A 168 1.72 -14.19 15.16
C LYS A 168 0.21 -14.19 15.32
N MET A 169 -0.46 -13.05 15.21
CA MET A 169 -1.91 -12.97 15.24
C MET A 169 -2.54 -13.84 14.14
N LEU A 170 -2.04 -13.73 12.90
CA LEU A 170 -2.54 -14.51 11.77
C LEU A 170 -2.30 -16.02 11.97
N TRP A 171 -1.10 -16.40 12.38
CA TRP A 171 -0.74 -17.79 12.66
C TRP A 171 -1.58 -18.40 13.78
N ASP A 172 -1.73 -17.70 14.91
CA ASP A 172 -2.49 -18.20 16.05
C ASP A 172 -3.96 -18.43 15.67
N GLY A 173 -4.56 -17.51 14.89
CA GLY A 173 -5.93 -17.67 14.42
C GLY A 173 -6.09 -18.83 13.44
N TYR A 174 -5.13 -19.00 12.52
CA TYR A 174 -5.09 -20.13 11.59
C TYR A 174 -5.00 -21.48 12.31
N VAL A 175 -4.04 -21.64 13.24
CA VAL A 175 -3.84 -22.89 13.99
C VAL A 175 -5.06 -23.22 14.85
N LYS A 176 -5.72 -22.21 15.41
CA LYS A 176 -6.97 -22.37 16.18
C LYS A 176 -8.22 -22.51 15.31
N ARG A 177 -8.10 -22.43 13.98
CA ARG A 177 -9.21 -22.47 13.01
C ARG A 177 -10.31 -21.44 13.32
N LEU A 178 -9.89 -20.25 13.76
CA LEU A 178 -10.82 -19.16 14.01
C LEU A 178 -11.42 -18.65 12.69
N PRO A 179 -12.71 -18.28 12.65
CA PRO A 179 -13.31 -17.69 11.46
C PRO A 179 -12.53 -16.47 10.96
N GLY A 180 -12.30 -16.39 9.64
CA GLY A 180 -11.60 -15.26 9.00
C GLY A 180 -10.07 -15.35 9.01
N PHE A 181 -9.47 -16.44 9.51
CA PHE A 181 -8.03 -16.66 9.44
C PHE A 181 -7.66 -17.70 8.40
N ASN A 182 -6.95 -17.26 7.35
CA ASN A 182 -6.44 -18.12 6.28
C ASN A 182 -5.11 -18.80 6.67
N LEU A 183 -4.63 -19.71 5.82
CA LEU A 183 -3.30 -20.31 5.95
C LEU A 183 -2.24 -19.22 6.13
N ALA A 184 -1.46 -19.34 7.20
CA ALA A 184 -0.40 -18.40 7.53
C ALA A 184 0.89 -19.17 7.80
N ALA A 185 2.04 -18.60 7.44
CA ALA A 185 3.33 -19.15 7.82
C ALA A 185 3.59 -18.96 9.34
N LYS A 186 4.42 -19.84 9.92
CA LYS A 186 4.86 -19.70 11.31
C LYS A 186 5.61 -18.36 11.50
N PRO A 187 5.37 -17.61 12.59
CA PRO A 187 6.04 -16.33 12.83
C PRO A 187 7.56 -16.46 12.74
N GLY A 188 8.18 -15.50 12.05
CA GLY A 188 9.58 -15.49 11.67
C GLY A 188 9.88 -16.09 10.29
N ASN A 189 8.92 -16.78 9.65
CA ASN A 189 9.14 -17.49 8.39
C ASN A 189 8.35 -16.92 7.21
N SER A 190 7.49 -15.93 7.42
CA SER A 190 6.76 -15.28 6.32
C SER A 190 7.68 -14.30 5.57
N ASN A 191 7.64 -14.31 4.24
CA ASN A 191 8.41 -13.36 3.44
C ASN A 191 7.91 -11.91 3.59
N HIS A 192 6.66 -11.69 4.01
CA HIS A 192 6.21 -10.34 4.41
C HIS A 192 7.02 -9.78 5.59
N GLN A 193 7.61 -10.64 6.43
CA GLN A 193 8.40 -10.19 7.57
C GLN A 193 9.83 -9.81 7.20
N ASN A 194 10.34 -10.16 6.02
CA ASN A 194 11.67 -9.72 5.60
C ASN A 194 11.64 -8.39 4.81
N GLY A 195 10.44 -7.93 4.43
CA GLY A 195 10.24 -6.66 3.72
C GLY A 195 10.32 -6.72 2.19
N ILE A 196 10.45 -7.90 1.59
CA ILE A 196 10.54 -8.07 0.12
C ILE A 196 9.21 -8.47 -0.52
N ALA A 197 8.27 -9.04 0.24
CA ALA A 197 7.00 -9.54 -0.30
C ALA A 197 5.93 -8.44 -0.34
N ILE A 198 5.16 -8.44 -1.43
CA ILE A 198 3.95 -7.64 -1.62
C ILE A 198 2.83 -8.51 -2.17
N ASP A 199 1.62 -8.26 -1.68
CA ASP A 199 0.39 -8.78 -2.27
C ASP A 199 -0.21 -7.69 -3.15
N ILE A 200 -0.32 -7.95 -4.45
CA ILE A 200 -0.97 -7.04 -5.41
C ILE A 200 -2.42 -7.45 -5.58
N ALA A 201 -3.33 -6.47 -5.63
CA ALA A 201 -4.75 -6.72 -5.87
C ALA A 201 -4.96 -7.35 -7.25
N VAL A 202 -5.26 -8.64 -7.22
CA VAL A 202 -5.45 -9.46 -8.40
C VAL A 202 -6.78 -10.21 -8.22
N ALA A 203 -7.75 -9.97 -9.10
CA ALA A 203 -9.09 -10.57 -8.98
C ALA A 203 -9.16 -12.03 -9.46
N GLY A 204 -8.10 -12.55 -10.06
CA GLY A 204 -8.00 -13.93 -10.56
C GLY A 204 -6.63 -14.23 -11.16
N ALA A 205 -6.38 -15.50 -11.50
CA ALA A 205 -5.14 -15.91 -12.14
C ALA A 205 -5.16 -15.65 -13.66
N ASP A 206 -4.83 -16.65 -14.49
CA ASP A 206 -4.72 -16.49 -15.94
C ASP A 206 -6.02 -15.93 -16.55
N GLY A 207 -5.87 -14.99 -17.48
CA GLY A 207 -6.98 -14.25 -18.09
C GLY A 207 -7.42 -12.99 -17.33
N ASN A 208 -6.92 -12.74 -16.12
CA ASN A 208 -7.09 -11.45 -15.45
C ASN A 208 -6.08 -10.42 -15.98
N GLU A 209 -6.55 -9.24 -16.38
CA GLU A 209 -5.73 -8.18 -16.99
C GLU A 209 -4.52 -7.77 -16.14
N VAL A 210 -4.73 -7.55 -14.83
CA VAL A 210 -3.66 -7.17 -13.90
C VAL A 210 -2.62 -8.29 -13.80
N TYR A 211 -3.09 -9.53 -13.64
CA TYR A 211 -2.19 -10.67 -13.51
C TYR A 211 -1.38 -10.93 -14.80
N GLU A 212 -2.01 -10.84 -15.97
CA GLU A 212 -1.32 -10.97 -17.25
C GLU A 212 -0.29 -9.86 -17.47
N TRP A 213 -0.61 -8.63 -17.07
CA TRP A 213 0.35 -7.54 -17.11
C TRP A 213 1.55 -7.81 -16.21
N LEU A 214 1.32 -8.30 -14.97
CA LEU A 214 2.39 -8.64 -14.03
C LEU A 214 3.29 -9.76 -14.56
N LYS A 215 2.72 -10.83 -15.14
CA LYS A 215 3.49 -11.91 -15.78
C LYS A 215 4.50 -11.40 -16.81
N GLN A 216 4.11 -10.38 -17.58
CA GLN A 216 4.94 -9.86 -18.67
C GLN A 216 5.93 -8.79 -18.22
N ASN A 217 5.67 -8.11 -17.11
CA ASN A 217 6.38 -6.87 -16.77
C ASN A 217 7.03 -6.86 -15.39
N ALA A 218 6.42 -7.50 -14.37
CA ALA A 218 6.92 -7.44 -13.00
C ALA A 218 8.40 -7.86 -12.84
N PRO A 219 8.90 -8.90 -13.55
CA PRO A 219 10.32 -9.27 -13.50
C PRO A 219 11.29 -8.17 -13.94
N ARG A 220 10.87 -7.25 -14.81
CA ARG A 220 11.70 -6.11 -15.24
C ARG A 220 11.91 -5.08 -14.13
N PHE A 221 11.02 -5.07 -13.14
CA PHE A 221 11.09 -4.21 -11.94
C PHE A 221 11.67 -4.97 -10.74
N GLY A 222 12.27 -6.15 -10.95
CA GLY A 222 12.85 -6.95 -9.87
C GLY A 222 11.84 -7.79 -9.09
N PHE A 223 10.57 -7.86 -9.52
CA PHE A 223 9.54 -8.67 -8.85
C PHE A 223 9.39 -10.05 -9.50
N VAL A 224 9.34 -11.10 -8.69
CA VAL A 224 9.16 -12.48 -9.14
C VAL A 224 8.08 -13.19 -8.33
N ARG A 225 7.27 -14.04 -8.98
CA ARG A 225 6.28 -14.86 -8.28
C ARG A 225 6.95 -16.07 -7.62
N THR A 226 6.73 -16.24 -6.32
CA THR A 226 7.45 -17.23 -5.49
C THR A 226 6.56 -18.26 -4.80
N VAL A 227 5.25 -18.02 -4.73
CA VAL A 227 4.30 -18.90 -4.04
C VAL A 227 3.28 -19.48 -5.03
N SER A 228 3.22 -20.81 -5.11
CA SER A 228 2.18 -21.53 -5.89
C SER A 228 0.82 -21.32 -5.24
N GLY A 229 -0.22 -21.17 -6.05
CA GLY A 229 -1.59 -20.89 -5.58
C GLY A 229 -1.87 -19.43 -5.20
N GLU A 230 -0.86 -18.57 -5.10
CA GLU A 230 -1.02 -17.16 -4.73
C GLU A 230 -0.65 -16.25 -5.92
N PRO A 231 -1.56 -15.97 -6.87
CA PRO A 231 -1.28 -15.10 -8.02
C PRO A 231 -1.02 -13.63 -7.62
N TRP A 232 -1.47 -13.23 -6.42
CA TRP A 232 -1.24 -11.90 -5.85
C TRP A 232 0.13 -11.74 -5.20
N HIS A 233 0.84 -12.82 -4.81
CA HIS A 233 2.08 -12.74 -4.03
C HIS A 233 3.32 -12.59 -4.94
N TRP A 234 4.01 -11.47 -4.79
CA TRP A 234 5.23 -11.15 -5.54
C TRP A 234 6.34 -10.72 -4.58
N GLU A 235 7.58 -11.13 -4.87
CA GLU A 235 8.76 -10.77 -4.07
C GLU A 235 9.72 -9.92 -4.88
N HIS A 236 10.18 -8.82 -4.30
CA HIS A 236 11.27 -8.03 -4.86
C HIS A 236 12.62 -8.74 -4.60
N ASP A 237 13.06 -9.50 -5.59
CA ASP A 237 14.35 -10.18 -5.65
C ASP A 237 14.92 -9.99 -7.06
N PRO A 238 15.69 -8.91 -7.30
CA PRO A 238 16.22 -8.57 -8.62
C PRO A 238 17.04 -9.70 -9.26
N THR A 239 17.75 -10.49 -8.44
CA THR A 239 18.57 -11.61 -8.92
C THR A 239 17.67 -12.71 -9.49
N ARG A 240 16.65 -13.13 -8.74
CA ARG A 240 15.72 -14.16 -9.20
C ARG A 240 14.81 -13.66 -10.32
N ALA A 241 14.42 -12.39 -10.28
CA ALA A 241 13.66 -11.76 -11.35
C ALA A 241 14.45 -11.73 -12.66
N GLN A 242 15.75 -11.41 -12.61
CA GLN A 242 16.63 -11.46 -13.78
C GLN A 242 16.76 -12.89 -14.33
N GLN A 243 16.91 -13.90 -13.46
CA GLN A 243 16.91 -15.31 -13.87
C GLN A 243 15.57 -15.72 -14.50
N ALA A 244 14.44 -15.24 -13.95
CA ALA A 244 13.12 -15.50 -14.53
C ALA A 244 13.04 -14.93 -15.95
N VAL A 245 13.46 -13.67 -16.16
CA VAL A 245 13.51 -13.05 -17.50
C VAL A 245 14.38 -13.86 -18.47
N GLN A 246 15.58 -14.28 -18.06
CA GLN A 246 16.49 -15.09 -18.89
C GLN A 246 15.87 -16.42 -19.31
N ASN A 247 15.05 -17.01 -18.44
CA ASN A 247 14.37 -18.28 -18.69
C ASN A 247 12.99 -18.11 -19.37
N GLY A 248 12.60 -16.89 -19.77
CA GLY A 248 11.30 -16.63 -20.40
C GLY A 248 10.11 -16.87 -19.45
N THR A 249 10.31 -16.70 -18.15
CA THR A 249 9.31 -16.90 -17.09
C THR A 249 9.20 -15.68 -16.18
N TYR A 250 8.20 -15.69 -15.29
CA TYR A 250 7.93 -14.65 -14.30
C TYR A 250 7.95 -15.18 -12.86
N LYS A 251 8.24 -16.47 -12.71
CA LYS A 251 8.12 -17.23 -11.47
C LYS A 251 9.30 -18.15 -11.29
N ILE A 252 9.60 -18.49 -10.03
CA ILE A 252 10.62 -19.50 -9.72
C ILE A 252 10.10 -20.92 -10.00
N PRO A 253 10.98 -21.92 -10.23
CA PRO A 253 10.58 -23.27 -10.62
C PRO A 253 9.61 -24.00 -9.67
N SER A 254 9.61 -23.65 -8.38
CA SER A 254 8.71 -24.24 -7.37
C SER A 254 7.28 -23.70 -7.41
N VAL A 255 6.99 -22.72 -8.27
CA VAL A 255 5.63 -22.21 -8.51
C VAL A 255 5.06 -22.92 -9.73
N THR A 256 4.59 -24.16 -9.58
CA THR A 256 3.77 -24.78 -10.63
C THR A 256 2.39 -24.13 -10.65
N GLY A 257 1.89 -23.88 -11.87
CA GLY A 257 0.54 -23.33 -12.09
C GLY A 257 -0.49 -24.43 -12.10
#